data_AF-A0A3B9RWV3-F1
#
_entry.id   AF-A0A3B9RWV3-F1
#
_cell.length_a   1.000
_cell.length_b   1.000
_cell.length_c   1.000
_cell.angle_alpha   90.00
_cell.angle_beta   90.00
_cell.angle_gamma   90.00
#
_symmetry.space_group_name_H-M   'P 1'
#
loop_
_entity.id
_entity.type
_entity.pdbx_description
1 polymer ?
#
loop_
_entity_poly.entity_id
_entity_poly.type
_entity_poly.pdbx_seq_one_letter_code
_entity_poly.pdbx_strand_id
1 'polypeptide(L)'
;EQNSNLEYYGQSGGLNESFSDMASKAAQYYANGSNTWEVGADIMKEDSGMDAMRYMDMPSRDGMSIDSADDYYNGIDVHFSSGVYNRMFYLLATSPNWNPRQAFDVMVKANMDYWTPYVTFNEASCGVLSAAQDLKLDTQAVKQAMDKVAVNYSACRTKS
;
A
#
# COMPACT_ATOMS: atom_id res chain seq x y z
N GLU A 1 -12.59 -2.63 8.56
CA GLU A 1 -13.78 -2.53 9.42
C GLU A 1 -13.47 -2.35 10.92
N GLN A 2 -12.62 -3.15 11.56
CA GLN A 2 -12.41 -3.07 13.04
C GLN A 2 -11.36 -2.05 13.55
N ASN A 3 -10.62 -1.36 12.67
CA ASN A 3 -9.61 -0.34 13.04
C ASN A 3 -10.01 1.03 12.45
N SER A 4 -9.28 1.53 11.45
CA SER A 4 -9.56 2.84 10.81
C SER A 4 -10.92 2.94 10.09
N ASN A 5 -11.63 1.82 9.92
CA ASN A 5 -12.91 1.71 9.22
C ASN A 5 -12.93 2.47 7.88
N LEU A 6 -11.86 2.32 7.08
CA LEU A 6 -11.74 2.91 5.75
C LEU A 6 -12.99 2.64 4.92
N GLU A 7 -13.65 3.71 4.51
CA GLU A 7 -14.82 3.63 3.66
C GLU A 7 -14.46 3.06 2.30
N TYR A 8 -15.32 2.18 1.78
CA TYR A 8 -15.05 1.41 0.57
C TYR A 8 -15.42 2.17 -0.71
N TYR A 9 -14.94 3.40 -0.82
CA TYR A 9 -15.03 4.24 -2.02
C TYR A 9 -13.91 5.28 -2.03
N GLY A 10 -13.68 5.89 -3.19
CA GLY A 10 -12.69 6.97 -3.29
C GLY A 10 -11.26 6.49 -2.97
N GLN A 11 -10.43 7.38 -2.41
CA GLN A 11 -9.05 7.06 -2.04
C GLN A 11 -8.96 6.15 -0.81
N SER A 12 -9.84 6.33 0.18
CA SER A 12 -9.90 5.44 1.35
C SER A 12 -10.24 4.00 0.95
N GLY A 13 -11.09 3.82 -0.07
CA GLY A 13 -11.42 2.51 -0.62
C GLY A 13 -10.23 1.84 -1.30
N GLY A 14 -9.50 2.58 -2.15
CA GLY A 14 -8.25 2.07 -2.73
C GLY A 14 -7.20 1.72 -1.67
N LEU A 15 -7.10 2.51 -0.61
CA LEU A 15 -6.24 2.22 0.54
C LEU A 15 -6.68 0.96 1.30
N ASN A 16 -7.99 0.72 1.43
CA ASN A 16 -8.57 -0.46 2.06
C ASN A 16 -8.22 -1.74 1.30
N GLU A 17 -8.45 -1.74 -0.02
CA GLU A 17 -8.05 -2.84 -0.90
C GLU A 17 -6.54 -3.10 -0.82
N SER A 18 -5.75 -2.02 -0.89
CA SER A 18 -4.30 -2.14 -0.83
C SER A 18 -3.83 -2.72 0.51
N PHE A 19 -4.41 -2.32 1.64
CA PHE A 19 -4.06 -2.90 2.94
C PHE A 19 -4.31 -4.42 2.99
N SER A 20 -5.38 -4.90 2.34
CA SER A 20 -5.69 -6.33 2.23
C SER A 20 -4.68 -7.08 1.37
N ASP A 21 -4.26 -6.49 0.25
CA ASP A 21 -3.19 -7.04 -0.61
C ASP A 21 -1.85 -7.10 0.14
N MET A 22 -1.49 -6.04 0.88
CA MET A 22 -0.30 -6.02 1.74
C MET A 22 -0.33 -7.12 2.79
N ALA A 23 -1.49 -7.33 3.44
CA ALA A 23 -1.67 -8.38 4.45
C ALA A 23 -1.46 -9.77 3.85
N SER A 24 -1.93 -10.00 2.63
CA SER A 24 -1.67 -11.24 1.88
C SER A 24 -0.18 -11.46 1.65
N LYS A 25 0.56 -10.43 1.21
CA LYS A 25 2.02 -10.55 0.99
C LYS A 25 2.80 -10.72 2.30
N ALA A 26 2.39 -10.04 3.36
CA ALA A 26 2.97 -10.21 4.69
C ALA A 26 2.75 -11.62 5.24
N ALA A 27 1.55 -12.19 5.04
CA ALA A 27 1.24 -13.57 5.43
C ALA A 27 2.09 -14.60 4.66
N GLN A 28 2.22 -14.44 3.35
CA GLN A 28 3.10 -15.30 2.53
C GLN A 28 4.56 -15.19 2.97
N TYR A 29 5.06 -13.97 3.21
CA TYR A 29 6.41 -13.75 3.70
C TYR A 29 6.63 -14.36 5.08
N TYR A 30 5.65 -14.29 5.98
CA TYR A 30 5.73 -14.91 7.30
C TYR A 30 5.80 -16.44 7.20
N ALA A 31 5.00 -17.06 6.32
CA ALA A 31 4.98 -18.50 6.16
C ALA A 31 6.22 -19.05 5.44
N ASN A 32 6.70 -18.35 4.41
CA ASN A 32 7.65 -18.90 3.44
C ASN A 32 9.00 -18.16 3.40
N GLY A 33 9.15 -17.06 4.14
CA GLY A 33 10.32 -16.17 4.08
C GLY A 33 10.43 -15.37 2.76
N SER A 34 9.44 -15.48 1.87
CA SER A 34 9.39 -14.82 0.56
C SER A 34 7.94 -14.67 0.09
N ASN A 35 7.69 -13.80 -0.88
CA ASN A 35 6.42 -13.66 -1.59
C ASN A 35 6.69 -13.20 -3.04
N THR A 36 5.71 -13.33 -3.93
CA THR A 36 5.86 -13.04 -5.37
C THR A 36 5.55 -11.59 -5.76
N TRP A 37 5.03 -10.77 -4.84
CA TRP A 37 4.45 -9.46 -5.13
C TRP A 37 3.25 -9.46 -6.09
N GLU A 38 2.73 -10.65 -6.41
CA GLU A 38 1.55 -10.86 -7.23
C GLU A 38 0.37 -11.22 -6.34
N VAL A 39 -0.79 -10.63 -6.58
CA VAL A 39 -2.01 -10.89 -5.82
C VAL A 39 -2.92 -11.81 -6.65
N GLY A 40 -3.43 -12.85 -6.00
CA GLY A 40 -4.36 -13.79 -6.63
C GLY A 40 -3.73 -14.83 -7.55
N ALA A 41 -2.41 -14.85 -7.75
CA ALA A 41 -1.73 -15.81 -8.63
C ALA A 41 -2.09 -17.28 -8.31
N ASP A 42 -2.17 -17.64 -7.03
CA ASP A 42 -2.46 -19.01 -6.57
C ASP A 42 -3.88 -19.51 -6.90
N ILE A 43 -4.79 -18.61 -7.29
CA ILE A 43 -6.19 -18.91 -7.60
C ILE A 43 -6.58 -18.59 -9.06
N MET A 44 -5.65 -18.06 -9.85
CA MET A 44 -5.87 -17.81 -11.27
C MET A 44 -5.91 -19.13 -12.02
N LYS A 45 -6.90 -19.26 -12.92
CA LYS A 45 -6.94 -20.39 -13.84
C LYS A 45 -5.96 -20.15 -14.99
N GLU A 46 -5.23 -21.18 -15.39
CA GLU A 46 -4.27 -21.13 -16.51
C GLU A 46 -4.91 -20.66 -17.83
N ASP A 47 -6.21 -20.88 -18.01
CA ASP A 47 -6.98 -20.48 -19.20
C ASP A 47 -7.52 -19.04 -19.16
N SER A 48 -7.29 -18.30 -18.07
CA SER A 48 -7.75 -16.92 -17.92
C SER A 48 -6.93 -15.90 -18.74
N GLY A 49 -5.74 -16.29 -19.19
CA GLY A 49 -4.83 -15.41 -19.94
C GLY A 49 -4.12 -14.35 -19.07
N MET A 50 -4.22 -14.44 -17.74
CA MET A 50 -3.55 -13.56 -16.78
C MET A 50 -2.82 -14.39 -15.73
N ASP A 51 -1.55 -14.07 -15.46
CA ASP A 51 -0.71 -14.80 -14.48
C ASP A 51 -1.09 -14.46 -13.02
N ALA A 52 -1.63 -13.26 -12.78
CA ALA A 52 -2.10 -12.79 -11.49
C ALA A 52 -3.27 -11.81 -11.65
N MET A 53 -4.03 -11.57 -10.58
CA MET A 53 -5.09 -10.56 -10.60
C MET A 53 -4.54 -9.13 -10.52
N ARG A 54 -3.48 -8.92 -9.72
CA ARG A 54 -2.81 -7.62 -9.56
C ARG A 54 -1.32 -7.81 -9.32
N TYR A 55 -0.55 -6.77 -9.60
CA TYR A 55 0.90 -6.73 -9.48
C TYR A 55 1.30 -5.57 -8.57
N MET A 56 2.00 -5.82 -7.46
CA MET A 56 2.38 -4.74 -6.53
C MET A 56 3.63 -3.98 -6.98
N ASP A 57 4.49 -4.58 -7.81
CA ASP A 57 5.71 -3.94 -8.34
C ASP A 57 5.40 -2.89 -9.42
N MET A 58 4.43 -3.22 -10.30
CA MET A 58 3.92 -2.35 -11.36
C MET A 58 2.43 -2.67 -11.58
N PRO A 59 1.52 -2.06 -10.77
CA PRO A 59 0.08 -2.24 -10.86
C PRO A 59 -0.49 -2.20 -12.27
N SER A 60 -0.03 -1.27 -13.11
CA SER A 60 -0.50 -1.10 -14.48
C SER A 60 -0.30 -2.32 -15.40
N ARG A 61 0.47 -3.34 -14.97
CA ARG A 61 0.60 -4.63 -15.67
C ARG A 61 -0.73 -5.39 -15.82
N ASP A 62 -1.71 -5.13 -14.96
CA ASP A 62 -3.06 -5.69 -15.12
C ASP A 62 -3.92 -4.94 -16.17
N GLY A 63 -3.39 -3.85 -16.75
CA GLY A 63 -4.03 -3.04 -17.78
C GLY A 63 -5.05 -2.03 -17.27
N MET A 64 -5.32 -1.98 -15.96
CA MET A 64 -6.41 -1.17 -15.37
C MET A 64 -5.98 -0.36 -14.13
N SER A 65 -5.11 -0.93 -13.29
CA SER A 65 -4.61 -0.31 -12.06
C SER A 65 -3.65 0.85 -12.35
N ILE A 66 -3.58 1.79 -11.41
CA ILE A 66 -2.73 2.98 -11.51
C ILE A 66 -1.44 2.82 -10.70
N ASP A 67 -0.33 3.33 -11.24
CA ASP A 67 0.99 3.26 -10.60
C ASP A 67 1.31 4.49 -9.73
N SER A 68 0.52 5.57 -9.88
CA SER A 68 0.77 6.88 -9.28
C SER A 68 -0.54 7.52 -8.81
N ALA A 69 -0.48 8.29 -7.72
CA ALA A 69 -1.60 9.09 -7.26
C ALA A 69 -2.02 10.18 -8.27
N ASP A 70 -1.11 10.62 -9.14
CA ASP A 70 -1.41 11.58 -10.21
C ASP A 70 -2.40 11.02 -11.26
N ASP A 71 -2.48 9.70 -11.39
CA ASP A 71 -3.40 9.02 -12.33
C ASP A 71 -4.79 8.79 -11.71
N TYR A 72 -4.99 9.18 -10.46
CA TYR A 72 -6.26 9.02 -9.76
C TYR A 72 -7.34 9.94 -10.34
N TYR A 73 -8.53 9.38 -10.57
CA TYR A 73 -9.73 10.15 -10.91
C TYR A 73 -10.92 9.70 -10.07
N ASN A 74 -11.83 10.63 -9.77
CA ASN A 74 -13.04 10.29 -9.02
C ASN A 74 -13.89 9.27 -9.78
N GLY A 75 -14.26 8.18 -9.11
CA GLY A 75 -15.03 7.09 -9.70
C GLY A 75 -14.21 5.94 -10.27
N ILE A 76 -12.87 6.01 -10.22
CA ILE A 76 -12.03 4.83 -10.42
C ILE A 76 -12.41 3.73 -9.41
N ASP A 77 -12.41 2.48 -9.85
CA ASP A 77 -12.66 1.34 -8.99
C ASP A 77 -11.55 1.22 -7.90
N VAL A 78 -11.94 0.79 -6.71
CA VAL A 78 -11.03 0.65 -5.56
C VAL A 78 -9.97 -0.42 -5.81
N HIS A 79 -10.27 -1.47 -6.57
CA HIS A 79 -9.30 -2.50 -6.92
C HIS A 79 -8.18 -1.93 -7.81
N PHE A 80 -8.48 -0.93 -8.64
CA PHE A 80 -7.49 -0.31 -9.55
C PHE A 80 -6.73 0.84 -8.88
N SER A 81 -7.43 1.65 -8.07
CA SER A 81 -6.77 2.71 -7.28
C SER A 81 -5.92 2.18 -6.12
N SER A 82 -6.11 0.90 -5.72
CA SER A 82 -5.22 0.20 -4.78
C SER A 82 -3.76 0.18 -5.24
N GLY A 83 -3.51 0.29 -6.55
CA GLY A 83 -2.19 0.28 -7.16
C GLY A 83 -1.22 1.30 -6.55
N VAL A 84 -1.70 2.49 -6.18
CA VAL A 84 -0.88 3.55 -5.56
C VAL A 84 -0.19 3.04 -4.28
N TYR A 85 -0.96 2.48 -3.35
CA TYR A 85 -0.43 2.01 -2.08
C TYR A 85 0.19 0.61 -2.18
N ASN A 86 -0.24 -0.22 -3.13
CA ASN A 86 0.40 -1.50 -3.43
C ASN A 86 1.85 -1.28 -3.87
N ARG A 87 2.05 -0.33 -4.80
CA ARG A 87 3.37 0.03 -5.28
C ARG A 87 4.22 0.73 -4.23
N MET A 88 3.63 1.62 -3.43
CA MET A 88 4.36 2.24 -2.32
C MET A 88 4.85 1.18 -1.31
N PHE A 89 4.00 0.21 -0.97
CA PHE A 89 4.36 -0.89 -0.08
C PHE A 89 5.47 -1.77 -0.65
N TYR A 90 5.36 -2.17 -1.93
CA TYR A 90 6.42 -2.91 -2.63
C TYR A 90 7.77 -2.18 -2.54
N LEU A 91 7.78 -0.89 -2.89
CA LEU A 91 9.00 -0.08 -2.89
C LEU A 91 9.60 0.05 -1.49
N LEU A 92 8.77 0.24 -0.45
CA LEU A 92 9.24 0.30 0.93
C LEU A 92 9.80 -1.06 1.39
N ALA A 93 9.06 -2.14 1.17
CA ALA A 93 9.41 -3.48 1.61
C ALA A 93 10.67 -4.04 0.93
N THR A 94 11.01 -3.54 -0.26
CA THR A 94 12.19 -3.94 -1.04
C THR A 94 13.34 -2.94 -0.95
N SER A 95 13.17 -1.86 -0.18
CA SER A 95 14.22 -0.86 0.02
C SER A 95 15.37 -1.40 0.89
N PRO A 96 16.58 -0.84 0.78
CA PRO A 96 17.72 -1.28 1.59
C PRO A 96 17.42 -1.24 3.09
N ASN A 97 17.72 -2.33 3.81
CA ASN A 97 17.47 -2.51 5.25
C ASN A 97 15.99 -2.58 5.66
N TRP A 98 15.08 -2.72 4.69
CA TRP A 98 13.68 -3.04 4.93
C TRP A 98 13.37 -4.47 4.49
N ASN A 99 12.24 -4.98 4.98
CA ASN A 99 11.65 -6.23 4.55
C ASN A 99 10.11 -6.14 4.62
N PRO A 100 9.37 -7.11 4.04
CA PRO A 100 7.91 -7.08 4.03
C PRO A 100 7.27 -6.99 5.42
N ARG A 101 7.90 -7.58 6.44
CA ARG A 101 7.40 -7.48 7.82
C ARG A 101 7.50 -6.05 8.35
N GLN A 102 8.66 -5.41 8.26
CA GLN A 102 8.84 -4.03 8.75
C GLN A 102 7.92 -3.05 8.02
N ALA A 103 7.78 -3.20 6.70
CA ALA A 103 6.84 -2.39 5.93
C ALA A 103 5.40 -2.60 6.41
N PHE A 104 5.00 -3.86 6.67
CA PHE A 104 3.64 -4.16 7.12
C PHE A 104 3.38 -3.70 8.55
N ASP A 105 4.36 -3.78 9.45
CA ASP A 105 4.26 -3.26 10.83
C ASP A 105 3.94 -1.75 10.82
N VAL A 106 4.56 -0.98 9.92
CA VAL A 106 4.25 0.45 9.73
C VAL A 106 2.82 0.64 9.25
N MET A 107 2.36 -0.12 8.25
CA MET A 107 1.00 0.00 7.71
C MET A 107 -0.06 -0.40 8.72
N VAL A 108 0.17 -1.46 9.49
CA VAL A 108 -0.72 -1.90 10.57
C VAL A 108 -0.84 -0.81 11.63
N LYS A 109 0.28 -0.23 12.06
CA LYS A 109 0.27 0.86 13.03
C LYS A 109 -0.40 2.12 12.49
N ALA A 110 -0.18 2.47 11.22
CA ALA A 110 -0.88 3.56 10.56
C ALA A 110 -2.40 3.34 10.55
N ASN A 111 -2.83 2.12 10.20
CA ASN A 111 -4.24 1.72 10.18
C ASN A 111 -4.88 1.74 11.59
N MET A 112 -4.15 1.34 12.63
CA MET A 112 -4.66 1.30 14.00
C MET A 112 -4.71 2.68 14.67
N ASP A 113 -3.68 3.51 14.47
CA ASP A 113 -3.46 4.69 15.31
C ASP A 113 -3.70 6.02 14.60
N TYR A 114 -3.66 6.04 13.25
CA TYR A 114 -3.55 7.28 12.48
C TYR A 114 -4.59 7.47 11.38
N TRP A 115 -4.99 6.41 10.68
CA TRP A 115 -5.93 6.52 9.58
C TRP A 115 -7.37 6.70 10.06
N THR A 116 -8.12 7.53 9.33
CA THR A 116 -9.53 7.80 9.56
C THR A 116 -10.37 7.21 8.41
N PRO A 117 -11.70 7.06 8.57
CA PRO A 117 -12.54 6.43 7.55
C PRO A 117 -12.47 7.07 6.15
N TYR A 118 -12.24 8.38 6.08
CA TYR A 118 -12.26 9.19 4.84
C TYR A 118 -10.87 9.66 4.41
N VAL A 119 -9.82 9.05 4.95
CA VAL A 119 -8.44 9.50 4.74
C VAL A 119 -8.08 9.52 3.24
N THR A 120 -7.51 10.62 2.78
CA THR A 120 -6.92 10.72 1.45
C THR A 120 -5.56 10.02 1.39
N PHE A 121 -5.03 9.75 0.20
CA PHE A 121 -3.67 9.21 0.05
C PHE A 121 -2.62 10.10 0.74
N ASN A 122 -2.75 11.42 0.58
CA ASN A 122 -1.81 12.37 1.20
C ASN A 122 -1.92 12.36 2.74
N GLU A 123 -3.12 12.33 3.30
CA GLU A 123 -3.29 12.25 4.77
C GLU A 123 -2.84 10.89 5.33
N ALA A 124 -3.11 9.80 4.61
CA ALA A 124 -2.69 8.46 4.98
C ALA A 124 -1.16 8.38 5.03
N SER A 125 -0.48 9.07 4.12
CA SER A 125 0.98 9.17 4.08
C SER A 125 1.58 9.77 5.36
N CYS A 126 0.89 10.76 5.95
CA CYS A 126 1.30 11.33 7.23
C CYS A 126 1.21 10.30 8.36
N GLY A 127 0.14 9.50 8.38
CA GLY A 127 -0.01 8.40 9.33
C GLY A 127 1.09 7.34 9.20
N VAL A 128 1.48 6.99 7.97
CA VAL A 128 2.59 6.06 7.70
C VAL A 128 3.93 6.64 8.20
N LEU A 129 4.19 7.94 8.00
CA LEU A 129 5.40 8.58 8.52
C LEU A 129 5.42 8.60 10.05
N SER A 130 4.32 8.96 10.71
CA SER A 130 4.22 8.94 12.17
C SER A 130 4.36 7.52 12.74
N ALA A 131 3.77 6.52 12.08
CA ALA A 131 3.93 5.12 12.46
C ALA A 131 5.39 4.64 12.35
N ALA A 132 6.10 5.00 11.28
CA ALA A 132 7.52 4.67 11.13
C ALA A 132 8.38 5.34 12.22
N GLN A 133 8.09 6.59 12.58
CA GLN A 133 8.76 7.31 13.67
C GLN A 133 8.57 6.60 15.01
N ASP A 134 7.33 6.26 15.36
CA ASP A 134 7.03 5.57 16.61
C ASP A 134 7.71 4.20 16.71
N LEU A 135 7.82 3.50 15.57
CA LEU A 135 8.53 2.22 15.47
C LEU A 135 10.05 2.37 15.39
N LYS A 136 10.57 3.60 15.38
CA LYS A 136 12.00 3.93 15.26
C LYS A 136 12.63 3.38 13.98
N LEU A 137 11.85 3.38 12.89
CA LEU A 137 12.28 2.96 11.55
C LEU A 137 12.67 4.17 10.68
N ASP A 138 13.37 3.91 9.59
CA ASP A 138 13.89 4.95 8.70
C ASP A 138 12.77 5.65 7.91
N THR A 139 12.41 6.86 8.32
CA THR A 139 11.43 7.68 7.61
C THR A 139 11.88 8.12 6.22
N GLN A 140 13.19 8.09 5.91
CA GLN A 140 13.67 8.49 4.59
C GLN A 140 13.28 7.48 3.51
N ALA A 141 13.39 6.18 3.79
CA ALA A 141 12.90 5.14 2.89
C ALA A 141 11.39 5.26 2.62
N VAL A 142 10.61 5.59 3.65
CA VAL A 142 9.16 5.82 3.52
C VAL A 142 8.87 7.00 2.58
N LYS A 143 9.55 8.13 2.77
CA LYS A 143 9.43 9.31 1.90
C LYS A 143 9.81 9.00 0.45
N GLN A 144 10.90 8.28 0.25
CA GLN A 144 11.35 7.86 -1.08
C GLN A 144 10.32 6.97 -1.77
N ALA A 145 9.68 6.04 -1.05
CA ALA A 145 8.61 5.22 -1.60
C ALA A 145 7.38 6.07 -1.99
N MET A 146 7.00 7.05 -1.17
CA MET A 146 5.90 7.98 -1.46
C MET A 146 6.18 8.85 -2.69
N ASP A 147 7.40 9.38 -2.83
CA ASP A 147 7.81 10.19 -3.99
C ASP A 147 7.64 9.43 -5.30
N LYS A 148 7.90 8.11 -5.30
CA LYS A 148 7.79 7.25 -6.50
C LYS A 148 6.37 7.00 -6.96
N VAL A 149 5.38 7.24 -6.11
CA VAL A 149 3.95 7.08 -6.40
C VAL A 149 3.19 8.42 -6.32
N ALA A 150 3.89 9.54 -6.33
CA ALA A 150 3.35 10.90 -6.27
C ALA A 150 2.43 11.19 -5.07
N VAL A 151 2.61 10.48 -3.95
CA VAL A 151 1.87 10.76 -2.72
C VAL A 151 2.57 11.88 -1.96
N ASN A 152 1.86 12.99 -1.74
CA ASN A 152 2.43 14.18 -1.14
C ASN A 152 2.32 14.16 0.39
N TYR A 153 3.47 14.22 1.05
CA TYR A 153 3.62 14.27 2.50
C TYR A 153 4.17 15.60 3.04
N SER A 154 4.27 16.64 2.20
CA SER A 154 4.88 17.93 2.61
C SER A 154 4.06 18.68 3.67
N ALA A 155 2.75 18.42 3.73
CA ALA A 155 1.85 19.00 4.73
C ALA A 155 1.86 18.24 6.07
N CYS A 156 2.57 17.10 6.16
CA CYS A 156 2.60 16.29 7.36
C CYS A 156 3.34 17.00 8.49
N ARG A 157 2.66 17.15 9.64
CA ARG A 157 3.30 17.64 10.86
C ARG A 157 4.00 16.47 11.54
N THR A 158 5.27 16.24 11.22
CA THR A 158 6.08 15.29 11.99
C THR A 158 6.30 15.83 13.40
N LYS A 159 6.05 15.02 14.43
CA LYS A 159 6.44 15.39 15.80
C LYS A 159 7.97 15.53 15.82
N SER A 160 8.45 16.70 16.23
CA SER A 160 9.87 16.98 16.48
C SER A 160 10.39 16.19 17.67
#